data_AF-A0A4Z0QIW7-F1
#
_entry.id   AF-A0A4Z0QIW7-F1
#
_cell.length_a   1.000
_cell.length_b   1.000
_cell.length_c   1.000
_cell.angle_alpha   90.00
_cell.angle_beta   90.00
_cell.angle_gamma   90.00
#
_symmetry.space_group_name_H-M   'P 1'
#
loop_
_entity.id
_entity.type
_entity.pdbx_description
1 polymer ?
#
loop_
_entity_poly.entity_id
_entity_poly.type
_entity_poly.pdbx_seq_one_letter_code
_entity_poly.pdbx_strand_id
1 'polypeptide(L)'
;MASFHAELYIEGQVYPVSWCSVEFRQQVQEKGRVSARVRQGPLLLLLDVPQDDDTLLAWAATPHKKLGGHLIFFDTSQLSPHESVHFADAECVGYEERFDVLQGQNGSYSCALTITAPEFVLGTGSVGAPAAVSNLLAAAAPALPSANLAAKALEVVESKVERYQKRLRLLQAGRGKLADMNELISSAAPAAAAPATPGNRGPLARLGSMLGAGPSAEVAEAEASPLVADRNILQKAVDRLAFNNVAVERAKLSQHAYQFTSTLDPSGVVLPTFTEEVPEGWEALQVWDDKKTGFAAALYDSNFEQPNRKVLAFRGTNPTEWGDIKADLTQALGIPTKQYQQAIKVAQTLKQQYGAGLDIVQDAGLDMTGHSLGGGLAAAASTVTGAKGYTFNAAGLHPNSVKPFGITKEAMRANQGIIDNVYSNRDPLNGLQNHLGGLIPKSIGTPHVLDKAGYHPIGAVVNAIEAEKDADTATIRKFTTQP
;
A
#
# COMPACT_ATOMS: atom_id res chain seq x y z
N MET A 1 3.56 -8.84 -23.81
CA MET A 1 3.46 -10.29 -23.56
C MET A 1 2.03 -10.57 -23.17
N ALA A 2 1.41 -11.65 -23.64
CA ALA A 2 0.05 -11.99 -23.21
C ALA A 2 0.07 -12.31 -21.70
N SER A 3 -0.85 -11.72 -20.95
CA SER A 3 -1.00 -11.96 -19.52
C SER A 3 -2.04 -13.07 -19.33
N PHE A 4 -1.72 -14.05 -18.50
CA PHE A 4 -2.58 -15.21 -18.27
C PHE A 4 -2.99 -15.31 -16.79
N HIS A 5 -4.19 -15.84 -16.57
CA HIS A 5 -4.69 -16.20 -15.25
C HIS A 5 -5.10 -17.66 -15.27
N ALA A 6 -4.77 -18.42 -14.21
CA ALA A 6 -5.15 -19.82 -14.11
C ALA A 6 -6.09 -20.02 -12.92
N GLU A 7 -7.09 -20.89 -13.11
CA GLU A 7 -8.03 -21.31 -12.08
C GLU A 7 -8.15 -22.84 -12.09
N LEU A 8 -8.19 -23.43 -10.90
CA LEU A 8 -8.46 -24.84 -10.65
C LEU A 8 -9.92 -25.01 -10.22
N TYR A 9 -10.60 -26.00 -10.80
CA TYR A 9 -12.00 -26.34 -10.54
C TYR A 9 -12.07 -27.76 -9.95
N ILE A 10 -12.54 -27.90 -8.72
CA ILE A 10 -12.73 -29.18 -8.00
C ILE A 10 -14.05 -29.12 -7.22
N GLU A 11 -14.92 -30.13 -7.37
CA GLU A 11 -16.22 -30.24 -6.64
C GLU A 11 -17.08 -28.95 -6.65
N GLY A 12 -17.01 -28.16 -7.73
CA GLY A 12 -17.77 -26.90 -7.86
C GLY A 12 -17.12 -25.68 -7.19
N GLN A 13 -15.98 -25.86 -6.52
CA GLN A 13 -15.14 -24.79 -6.00
C GLN A 13 -14.12 -24.32 -7.06
N VAL A 14 -13.74 -23.05 -6.97
CA VAL A 14 -12.78 -22.40 -7.87
C VAL A 14 -11.62 -21.84 -7.07
N TYR A 15 -10.40 -22.25 -7.40
CA TYR A 15 -9.19 -21.82 -6.73
C TYR A 15 -8.28 -21.07 -7.71
N PRO A 16 -7.95 -19.80 -7.44
CA PRO A 16 -6.92 -19.08 -8.19
C PRO A 16 -5.56 -19.80 -8.07
N VAL A 17 -4.90 -19.98 -9.21
CA VAL A 17 -3.59 -20.65 -9.29
C VAL A 17 -2.52 -19.59 -9.53
N SER A 18 -1.53 -19.53 -8.63
CA SER A 18 -0.39 -18.61 -8.72
C SER A 18 0.77 -19.22 -9.52
N TRP A 19 0.94 -20.55 -9.43
CA TRP A 19 1.92 -21.30 -10.20
C TRP A 19 1.45 -22.73 -10.44
N CYS A 20 1.81 -23.32 -11.58
CA CYS A 20 1.61 -24.74 -11.83
C CYS A 20 2.69 -25.34 -12.73
N SER A 21 2.87 -26.65 -12.65
CA SER A 21 3.70 -27.41 -13.56
C SER A 21 3.02 -28.73 -13.96
N VAL A 22 2.92 -28.94 -15.26
CA VAL A 22 2.51 -30.20 -15.90
C VAL A 22 3.69 -30.69 -16.71
N GLU A 23 4.05 -31.96 -16.59
CA GLU A 23 5.21 -32.51 -17.28
C GLU A 23 4.92 -33.85 -17.95
N PHE A 24 5.40 -34.00 -19.18
CA PHE A 24 5.41 -35.26 -19.92
C PHE A 24 6.85 -35.61 -20.29
N ARG A 25 7.32 -36.78 -19.89
CA ARG A 25 8.68 -37.26 -20.19
C ARG A 25 8.63 -38.59 -20.93
N GLN A 26 9.61 -38.80 -21.79
CA GLN A 26 9.86 -40.07 -22.44
C GLN A 26 11.34 -40.42 -22.30
N GLN A 27 11.64 -41.66 -21.95
CA GLN A 27 13.03 -42.09 -21.90
C GLN A 27 13.60 -42.28 -23.30
N VAL A 28 14.84 -41.85 -23.46
CA VAL A 28 15.64 -42.00 -24.67
C VAL A 28 16.84 -42.89 -24.37
N GLN A 29 17.21 -43.74 -25.32
CA GLN A 29 18.45 -44.52 -25.30
C GLN A 29 19.67 -43.61 -25.50
N GLU A 30 20.85 -44.16 -25.25
CA GLU A 30 22.15 -43.50 -25.40
C GLU A 30 22.39 -42.88 -26.80
N LYS A 31 21.69 -43.38 -27.83
CA LYS A 31 21.74 -42.84 -29.21
C LYS A 31 20.57 -41.90 -29.56
N GLY A 32 19.85 -41.38 -28.56
CA GLY A 32 18.72 -40.46 -28.74
C GLY A 32 17.42 -41.09 -29.27
N ARG A 33 17.36 -42.42 -29.40
CA ARG A 33 16.13 -43.13 -29.80
C ARG A 33 15.19 -43.30 -28.63
N VAL A 34 13.91 -42.96 -28.83
CA VAL A 34 12.83 -43.20 -27.87
C VAL A 34 12.75 -44.68 -27.47
N SER A 35 12.66 -44.96 -26.17
CA SER A 35 12.72 -46.32 -25.62
C SER A 35 11.56 -46.71 -24.72
N ALA A 36 10.73 -45.76 -24.30
CA ALA A 36 9.60 -45.98 -23.40
C ALA A 36 8.35 -45.27 -23.88
N ARG A 37 7.18 -45.63 -23.33
CA ARG A 37 5.95 -44.83 -23.48
C ARG A 37 6.10 -43.50 -22.74
N VAL A 38 5.36 -42.47 -23.18
CA VAL A 38 5.28 -41.19 -22.47
C VAL A 38 4.76 -41.44 -21.06
N ARG A 39 5.43 -40.87 -20.07
CA ARG A 39 4.99 -40.84 -18.67
C ARG A 39 4.66 -39.41 -18.31
N GLN A 40 3.48 -39.20 -17.74
CA GLN A 40 3.12 -37.93 -17.14
C GLN A 40 3.66 -37.88 -15.71
N GLY A 41 4.21 -36.73 -15.33
CA GLY A 41 4.52 -36.40 -13.95
C GLY A 41 3.25 -36.04 -13.17
N PRO A 42 3.35 -35.87 -11.84
CA PRO A 42 2.26 -35.28 -11.07
C PRO A 42 2.02 -33.83 -11.53
N LEU A 43 0.78 -33.37 -11.41
CA LEU A 43 0.45 -31.96 -11.55
C LEU A 43 0.76 -31.25 -10.23
N LEU A 44 1.67 -30.30 -10.30
CA LEU A 44 2.07 -29.44 -9.18
C LEU A 44 1.38 -28.10 -9.28
N LEU A 45 0.77 -27.65 -8.19
CA LEU A 45 -0.03 -26.42 -8.12
C LEU A 45 0.39 -25.64 -6.87
N LEU A 46 0.48 -24.32 -7.01
CA LEU A 46 0.57 -23.36 -5.91
C LEU A 46 -0.68 -22.47 -5.95
N LEU A 47 -1.40 -22.44 -4.84
CA LEU A 47 -2.65 -21.73 -4.65
C LEU A 47 -2.54 -20.84 -3.41
N ASP A 48 -3.43 -19.86 -3.26
CA ASP A 48 -3.67 -19.26 -1.94
C ASP A 48 -4.44 -20.25 -1.06
N VAL A 49 -4.20 -20.24 0.26
CA VAL A 49 -4.97 -21.08 1.17
C VAL A 49 -6.44 -20.63 1.17
N PRO A 50 -7.41 -21.52 0.84
CA PRO A 50 -8.82 -21.16 0.84
C PRO A 50 -9.28 -20.76 2.25
N GLN A 51 -9.96 -19.62 2.41
CA GLN A 51 -10.32 -19.09 3.74
C GLN A 51 -11.59 -19.73 4.33
N ASP A 52 -12.53 -20.13 3.48
CA ASP A 52 -13.86 -20.63 3.87
C ASP A 52 -14.20 -21.98 3.21
N ASP A 53 -13.19 -22.73 2.75
CA ASP A 53 -13.37 -24.02 2.09
C ASP A 53 -12.31 -25.05 2.49
N ASP A 54 -12.77 -26.19 3.01
CA ASP A 54 -11.91 -27.31 3.43
C ASP A 54 -11.84 -28.42 2.38
N THR A 55 -12.34 -28.23 1.16
CA THR A 55 -12.49 -29.31 0.16
C THR A 55 -11.14 -29.94 -0.19
N LEU A 56 -10.10 -29.13 -0.42
CA LEU A 56 -8.75 -29.62 -0.74
C LEU A 56 -8.10 -30.32 0.46
N LEU A 57 -8.29 -29.79 1.67
CA LEU A 57 -7.76 -30.38 2.90
C LEU A 57 -8.45 -31.73 3.19
N ALA A 58 -9.77 -31.80 3.03
CA ALA A 58 -10.55 -33.03 3.17
C ALA A 58 -10.16 -34.07 2.11
N TRP A 59 -9.85 -33.64 0.89
CA TRP A 59 -9.34 -34.52 -0.16
C TRP A 59 -7.97 -35.11 0.22
N ALA A 60 -7.04 -34.28 0.70
CA ALA A 60 -5.73 -34.71 1.18
C ALA A 60 -5.82 -35.66 2.40
N ALA A 61 -6.80 -35.43 3.28
CA ALA A 61 -7.00 -36.23 4.49
C ALA A 61 -7.72 -37.57 4.25
N THR A 62 -8.28 -37.80 3.04
CA THR A 62 -9.06 -39.01 2.74
C THR A 62 -8.27 -39.95 1.80
N PRO A 63 -7.73 -41.07 2.32
CA PRO A 63 -6.97 -42.01 1.49
C PRO A 63 -7.78 -42.53 0.31
N HIS A 64 -7.16 -42.56 -0.88
CA HIS A 64 -7.76 -43.06 -2.13
C HIS A 64 -9.03 -42.33 -2.58
N LYS A 65 -9.37 -41.16 -2.00
CA LYS A 65 -10.45 -40.33 -2.53
C LYS A 65 -10.05 -39.82 -3.91
N LYS A 66 -10.86 -40.15 -4.90
CA LYS A 66 -10.67 -39.73 -6.28
C LYS A 66 -11.59 -38.58 -6.61
N LEU A 67 -11.03 -37.52 -7.21
CA LEU A 67 -11.79 -36.37 -7.68
C LEU A 67 -11.46 -36.05 -9.14
N GLY A 68 -12.47 -35.59 -9.86
CA GLY A 68 -12.31 -34.99 -11.19
C GLY A 68 -12.19 -33.47 -11.09
N GLY A 69 -11.54 -32.86 -12.07
CA GLY A 69 -11.35 -31.43 -12.10
C GLY A 69 -10.76 -30.88 -13.40
N HIS A 70 -10.60 -29.56 -13.39
CA HIS A 70 -10.06 -28.80 -14.51
C HIS A 70 -9.10 -27.73 -14.01
N LEU A 71 -7.95 -27.61 -14.66
CA LEU A 71 -7.13 -26.42 -14.61
C LEU A 71 -7.37 -25.66 -15.91
N ILE A 72 -7.78 -24.39 -15.84
CA ILE A 72 -8.07 -23.57 -17.02
C ILE A 72 -7.20 -22.33 -16.98
N PHE A 73 -6.53 -22.05 -18.10
CA PHE A 73 -5.76 -20.84 -18.35
C PHE A 73 -6.61 -19.87 -19.18
N PHE A 74 -6.78 -18.66 -18.69
CA PHE A 74 -7.52 -17.58 -19.33
C PHE A 74 -6.53 -16.54 -19.88
N ASP A 75 -6.76 -16.11 -21.12
CA ASP A 75 -6.16 -14.89 -21.65
C ASP A 75 -6.86 -13.70 -20.99
N THR A 76 -6.12 -12.90 -20.22
CA THR A 76 -6.70 -11.77 -19.48
C THR A 76 -7.03 -10.58 -20.37
N SER A 77 -6.47 -10.52 -21.58
CA SER A 77 -6.77 -9.47 -22.57
C SER A 77 -8.05 -9.76 -23.35
N GLN A 78 -8.29 -11.03 -23.66
CA GLN A 78 -9.48 -11.49 -24.42
C GLN A 78 -10.61 -11.98 -23.51
N LEU A 79 -10.34 -12.13 -22.21
CA LEU A 79 -11.25 -12.67 -21.20
C LEU A 79 -11.85 -14.02 -21.61
N SER A 80 -11.03 -14.87 -22.24
CA SER A 80 -11.45 -16.16 -22.78
C SER A 80 -10.53 -17.30 -22.33
N PRO A 81 -11.06 -18.52 -22.13
CA PRO A 81 -10.23 -19.71 -21.94
C PRO A 81 -9.29 -19.92 -23.13
N HIS A 82 -8.00 -20.08 -22.84
CA HIS A 82 -6.95 -20.31 -23.83
C HIS A 82 -6.57 -21.81 -23.87
N GLU A 83 -6.29 -22.40 -22.71
CA GLU A 83 -5.84 -23.78 -22.58
C GLU A 83 -6.44 -24.40 -21.31
N SER A 84 -6.61 -25.73 -21.30
CA SER A 84 -7.02 -26.45 -20.10
C SER A 84 -6.32 -27.79 -19.94
N VAL A 85 -6.26 -28.24 -18.69
CA VAL A 85 -5.87 -29.59 -18.29
C VAL A 85 -7.04 -30.24 -17.57
N HIS A 86 -7.48 -31.38 -18.06
CA HIS A 86 -8.55 -32.16 -17.46
C HIS A 86 -8.01 -33.46 -16.82
N PHE A 87 -8.61 -33.85 -15.70
CA PHE A 87 -8.42 -35.13 -15.04
C PHE A 87 -9.75 -35.61 -14.45
N ALA A 88 -10.02 -36.92 -14.55
CA ALA A 88 -11.28 -37.51 -14.08
C ALA A 88 -11.16 -38.21 -12.72
N ASP A 89 -10.05 -38.92 -12.50
CA ASP A 89 -9.82 -39.79 -11.35
C ASP A 89 -8.50 -39.43 -10.64
N ALA A 90 -8.31 -38.15 -10.31
CA ALA A 90 -7.11 -37.72 -9.63
C ALA A 90 -7.12 -38.11 -8.15
N GLU A 91 -5.95 -38.37 -7.59
CA GLU A 91 -5.71 -38.50 -6.15
C GLU A 91 -4.80 -37.36 -5.68
N CYS A 92 -5.11 -36.77 -4.53
CA CYS A 92 -4.20 -35.84 -3.86
C CYS A 92 -3.09 -36.65 -3.18
N VAL A 93 -1.85 -36.45 -3.63
CA VAL A 93 -0.67 -37.16 -3.12
C VAL A 93 0.29 -36.25 -2.35
N GLY A 94 0.02 -34.95 -2.33
CA GLY A 94 0.72 -33.98 -1.50
C GLY A 94 -0.14 -32.74 -1.29
N TYR A 95 -0.19 -32.29 -0.04
CA TYR A 95 -0.82 -31.06 0.38
C TYR A 95 0.07 -30.43 1.43
N GLU A 96 0.59 -29.24 1.17
CA GLU A 96 1.48 -28.54 2.07
C GLU A 96 1.10 -27.07 2.11
N GLU A 97 0.67 -26.61 3.27
CA GLU A 97 0.48 -25.18 3.50
C GLU A 97 1.81 -24.56 3.95
N ARG A 98 2.19 -23.49 3.27
CA ARG A 98 3.37 -22.71 3.58
C ARG A 98 2.96 -21.29 3.87
N PHE A 99 3.31 -20.87 5.07
CA PHE A 99 3.33 -19.47 5.42
C PHE A 99 4.75 -18.96 5.25
N ASP A 100 4.99 -18.31 4.13
CA ASP A 100 6.27 -17.69 3.84
C ASP A 100 6.22 -16.22 4.23
N VAL A 101 6.98 -15.87 5.26
CA VAL A 101 7.27 -14.47 5.55
C VAL A 101 8.34 -14.03 4.57
N LEU A 102 7.91 -13.55 3.40
CA LEU A 102 8.82 -12.79 2.53
C LEU A 102 9.43 -11.66 3.35
N GLN A 103 10.76 -11.53 3.29
CA GLN A 103 11.54 -10.64 4.15
C GLN A 103 11.01 -9.20 4.10
N GLY A 104 10.07 -8.86 5.00
CA GLY A 104 9.52 -7.51 5.18
C GLY A 104 8.05 -7.23 4.77
N GLN A 105 7.19 -8.21 4.49
CA GLN A 105 5.77 -8.00 4.14
C GLN A 105 4.83 -8.96 4.90
N ASN A 106 3.51 -8.76 4.82
CA ASN A 106 2.52 -9.78 5.22
C ASN A 106 2.93 -11.11 4.59
N GLY A 107 3.03 -12.17 5.39
CA GLY A 107 3.45 -13.46 4.85
C GLY A 107 2.45 -13.96 3.82
N SER A 108 2.94 -14.55 2.75
CA SER A 108 2.09 -15.26 1.79
C SER A 108 1.68 -16.57 2.44
N TYR A 109 0.38 -16.78 2.59
CA TYR A 109 -0.14 -18.06 3.02
C TYR A 109 -0.62 -18.82 1.79
N SER A 110 0.23 -19.75 1.34
CA SER A 110 0.02 -20.51 0.11
C SER A 110 -0.13 -21.99 0.43
N CYS A 111 -0.82 -22.71 -0.45
CA CYS A 111 -0.92 -24.15 -0.43
C CYS A 111 -0.28 -24.73 -1.68
N ALA A 112 0.70 -25.60 -1.50
CA ALA A 112 1.23 -26.47 -2.54
C ALA A 112 0.40 -27.76 -2.61
N LEU A 113 -0.30 -27.95 -3.73
CA LEU A 113 -1.10 -29.13 -4.01
C LEU A 113 -0.40 -29.98 -5.08
N THR A 114 -0.23 -31.26 -4.81
CA THR A 114 0.32 -32.26 -5.74
C THR A 114 -0.74 -33.30 -6.02
N ILE A 115 -1.17 -33.39 -7.28
CA ILE A 115 -2.16 -34.38 -7.71
C ILE A 115 -1.56 -35.34 -8.73
N THR A 116 -1.99 -36.59 -8.67
CA THR A 116 -1.71 -37.60 -9.70
C THR A 116 -3.01 -38.10 -10.28
N ALA A 117 -3.02 -38.42 -11.56
CA ALA A 117 -4.18 -39.00 -12.24
C ALA A 117 -3.74 -40.11 -13.19
N PRO A 118 -4.64 -41.05 -13.55
CA PRO A 118 -4.39 -41.99 -14.65
C PRO A 118 -4.08 -41.29 -15.98
N GLU A 119 -4.63 -40.10 -16.21
CA GLU A 119 -4.43 -39.30 -17.41
C GLU A 119 -4.64 -37.81 -17.12
N PHE A 120 -3.76 -36.97 -17.67
CA PHE A 120 -3.98 -35.52 -17.82
C PHE A 120 -4.21 -35.20 -19.30
N VAL A 121 -5.40 -34.69 -19.61
CA VAL A 121 -5.78 -34.36 -20.99
C VAL A 121 -5.63 -32.86 -21.20
N LEU A 122 -4.72 -32.46 -22.10
CA LEU A 122 -4.56 -31.06 -22.51
C LEU A 122 -5.54 -30.73 -23.64
N GLY A 123 -6.25 -29.61 -23.52
CA GLY A 123 -7.22 -29.14 -24.48
C GLY A 123 -7.07 -27.64 -24.78
N THR A 124 -7.61 -27.21 -25.90
CA THR A 124 -7.76 -25.79 -26.22
C THR A 124 -9.05 -25.25 -25.63
N GLY A 125 -9.01 -24.06 -25.02
CA GLY A 125 -10.15 -23.50 -24.31
C GLY A 125 -10.67 -24.43 -23.22
N SER A 126 -11.99 -24.63 -23.13
CA SER A 126 -12.65 -25.52 -22.15
C SER A 126 -13.02 -26.91 -22.69
N VAL A 127 -12.45 -27.31 -23.83
CA VAL A 127 -12.81 -28.55 -24.51
C VAL A 127 -12.44 -29.75 -23.63
N GLY A 128 -13.44 -30.54 -23.22
CA GLY A 128 -13.30 -31.70 -22.32
C GLY A 128 -13.97 -31.57 -20.95
N ALA A 129 -14.59 -30.42 -20.66
CA ALA A 129 -15.36 -30.22 -19.42
C ALA A 129 -16.69 -31.01 -19.39
N PRO A 130 -17.07 -31.68 -18.28
CA PRO A 130 -18.39 -32.27 -18.09
C PRO A 130 -19.48 -31.23 -18.30
N ALA A 131 -20.70 -31.64 -18.65
CA ALA A 131 -21.83 -30.74 -18.88
C ALA A 131 -22.09 -29.77 -17.71
N ALA A 132 -21.75 -30.14 -16.46
CA ALA A 132 -21.81 -29.24 -15.31
C ALA A 132 -20.77 -28.11 -15.37
N VAL A 133 -19.55 -28.38 -15.82
CA VAL A 133 -18.46 -27.40 -16.01
C VAL A 133 -18.71 -26.60 -17.30
N SER A 134 -19.21 -27.21 -18.38
CA SER A 134 -19.71 -26.48 -19.55
C SER A 134 -20.92 -25.60 -19.22
N ASN A 135 -21.81 -25.99 -18.30
CA ASN A 135 -22.92 -25.17 -17.83
C ASN A 135 -22.46 -24.06 -16.88
N LEU A 136 -21.44 -24.29 -16.04
CA LEU A 136 -20.77 -23.25 -15.26
C LEU A 136 -20.07 -22.23 -16.17
N LEU A 137 -19.38 -22.71 -17.21
CA LEU A 137 -18.72 -21.89 -18.24
C LEU A 137 -19.73 -21.17 -19.18
N ALA A 138 -20.87 -21.79 -19.49
CA ALA A 138 -21.95 -21.19 -20.28
C ALA A 138 -22.82 -20.23 -19.46
N ALA A 139 -22.97 -20.47 -18.15
CA ALA A 139 -23.48 -19.47 -17.22
C ALA A 139 -22.50 -18.30 -17.04
N ALA A 140 -21.20 -18.54 -17.25
CA ALA A 140 -20.13 -17.53 -17.20
C ALA A 140 -19.83 -16.84 -18.55
N ALA A 141 -20.54 -17.15 -19.65
CA ALA A 141 -20.39 -16.41 -20.91
C ALA A 141 -21.72 -16.28 -21.66
N PRO A 142 -22.34 -15.08 -21.77
CA PRO A 142 -21.85 -13.75 -21.45
C PRO A 142 -22.59 -13.17 -20.23
N ALA A 143 -22.18 -13.53 -19.01
CA ALA A 143 -22.62 -12.80 -17.83
C ALA A 143 -21.60 -12.98 -16.70
N LEU A 144 -20.72 -11.98 -16.60
CA LEU A 144 -19.77 -11.69 -15.54
C LEU A 144 -18.55 -12.65 -15.46
N PRO A 145 -17.32 -12.13 -15.57
CA PRO A 145 -16.13 -12.90 -15.21
C PRO A 145 -16.26 -13.40 -13.76
N SER A 146 -15.59 -14.51 -13.40
CA SER A 146 -15.47 -14.92 -11.98
C SER A 146 -15.08 -13.68 -11.16
N ALA A 147 -15.53 -13.51 -9.92
CA ALA A 147 -15.21 -12.29 -9.15
C ALA A 147 -13.69 -12.00 -9.13
N ASN A 148 -12.87 -13.05 -9.19
CA ASN A 148 -11.42 -13.00 -9.32
C ASN A 148 -10.96 -12.55 -10.71
N LEU A 149 -11.47 -13.13 -11.79
CA LEU A 149 -11.18 -12.68 -13.16
C LEU A 149 -11.74 -11.28 -13.43
N ALA A 150 -12.84 -10.88 -12.80
CA ALA A 150 -13.48 -9.57 -12.92
C ALA A 150 -12.70 -8.51 -12.14
N ALA A 151 -12.23 -8.85 -10.94
CA ALA A 151 -11.33 -8.00 -10.17
C ALA A 151 -9.99 -7.82 -10.91
N LYS A 152 -9.41 -8.92 -11.42
CA LYS A 152 -8.15 -8.90 -12.17
C LYS A 152 -8.30 -8.23 -13.54
N ALA A 153 -9.43 -8.41 -14.23
CA ALA A 153 -9.74 -7.69 -15.47
C ALA A 153 -10.03 -6.21 -15.22
N LEU A 154 -10.68 -5.82 -14.11
CA LEU A 154 -10.81 -4.39 -13.74
C LEU A 154 -9.45 -3.78 -13.43
N GLU A 155 -8.55 -4.54 -12.81
CA GLU A 155 -7.17 -4.12 -12.51
C GLU A 155 -6.30 -4.03 -13.78
N VAL A 156 -6.53 -4.91 -14.75
CA VAL A 156 -5.77 -5.03 -16.02
C VAL A 156 -6.34 -4.14 -17.14
N VAL A 157 -7.64 -3.78 -17.13
CA VAL A 157 -8.27 -2.95 -18.18
C VAL A 157 -8.16 -1.46 -17.89
N GLU A 158 -8.19 -1.04 -16.62
CA GLU A 158 -8.10 0.38 -16.27
C GLU A 158 -6.66 0.76 -15.96
N SER A 159 -6.11 1.70 -16.73
CA SER A 159 -4.79 2.28 -16.50
C SER A 159 -4.68 2.90 -15.10
N LYS A 160 -3.46 2.98 -14.55
CA LYS A 160 -3.17 3.74 -13.31
C LYS A 160 -3.85 5.11 -13.29
N VAL A 161 -3.81 5.82 -14.41
CA VAL A 161 -4.42 7.14 -14.59
C VAL A 161 -5.92 7.09 -14.35
N GLU A 162 -6.63 6.14 -14.95
CA GLU A 162 -8.07 5.98 -14.78
C GLU A 162 -8.45 5.60 -13.35
N ARG A 163 -7.71 4.67 -12.73
CA ARG A 163 -7.92 4.26 -11.34
C ARG A 163 -7.70 5.43 -10.37
N TYR A 164 -6.67 6.25 -10.61
CA TYR A 164 -6.39 7.45 -9.83
C TYR A 164 -7.47 8.52 -10.02
N GLN A 165 -7.88 8.80 -11.25
CA GLN A 165 -8.96 9.76 -11.54
C GLN A 165 -10.30 9.34 -10.94
N LYS A 166 -10.66 8.05 -10.98
CA LYS A 166 -11.86 7.55 -10.29
C LYS A 166 -11.81 7.81 -8.79
N ARG A 167 -10.64 7.63 -8.17
CA ARG A 167 -10.46 7.95 -6.75
C ARG A 167 -10.65 9.43 -6.46
N LEU A 168 -10.12 10.31 -7.32
CA LEU A 168 -10.33 11.76 -7.21
C LEU A 168 -11.81 12.15 -7.34
N ARG A 169 -12.55 11.55 -8.28
CA ARG A 169 -14.00 11.76 -8.43
C ARG A 169 -14.77 11.32 -7.19
N LEU A 170 -14.40 10.17 -6.59
CA LEU A 170 -15.01 9.71 -5.35
C LEU A 170 -14.76 10.68 -4.19
N LEU A 171 -13.53 11.19 -4.05
CA LEU A 171 -13.18 12.19 -3.05
C LEU A 171 -13.96 13.50 -3.25
N GLN A 172 -14.14 13.94 -4.49
CA GLN A 172 -14.96 15.10 -4.82
C GLN A 172 -16.43 14.89 -4.42
N ALA A 173 -17.01 13.71 -4.73
CA ALA A 173 -18.37 13.37 -4.33
C ALA A 173 -18.53 13.34 -2.79
N GLY A 174 -17.56 12.76 -2.07
CA GLY A 174 -17.56 12.74 -0.60
C GLY A 174 -17.49 14.16 -0.01
N ARG A 175 -16.67 15.05 -0.58
CA ARG A 175 -16.61 16.47 -0.18
C ARG A 175 -17.91 17.23 -0.46
N GLY A 176 -18.55 16.95 -1.59
CA GLY A 176 -19.88 17.50 -1.91
C GLY A 176 -20.91 17.10 -0.85
N LYS A 177 -20.98 15.79 -0.54
CA LYS A 177 -21.90 15.29 0.50
C LYS A 177 -21.61 15.90 1.88
N LEU A 178 -20.35 16.12 2.23
CA LEU A 178 -19.98 16.81 3.47
C LEU A 178 -20.48 18.26 3.50
N ALA A 179 -20.43 18.97 2.38
CA ALA A 179 -20.96 20.33 2.29
C ALA A 179 -22.48 20.34 2.52
N ASP A 180 -23.22 19.43 1.87
CA ASP A 180 -24.67 19.29 2.05
C ASP A 180 -25.02 18.99 3.52
N MET A 181 -24.29 18.06 4.15
CA MET A 181 -24.50 17.72 5.57
C MET A 181 -24.19 18.90 6.49
N ASN A 182 -23.16 19.69 6.21
CA ASN A 182 -22.85 20.89 7.00
C ASN A 182 -23.96 21.95 6.87
N GLU A 183 -24.55 22.12 5.68
CA GLU A 183 -25.67 23.04 5.47
C GLU A 183 -26.93 22.59 6.22
N LEU A 184 -27.24 21.29 6.20
CA LEU A 184 -28.33 20.70 6.98
C LEU A 184 -28.12 20.86 8.49
N ILE A 185 -26.90 20.63 8.99
CA ILE A 185 -26.57 20.82 10.41
C ILE A 185 -26.69 22.30 10.80
N SER A 186 -26.21 23.21 9.95
CA SER A 186 -26.28 24.65 10.19
C SER A 186 -27.72 25.16 10.20
N SER A 187 -28.57 24.70 9.28
CA SER A 187 -29.99 25.06 9.20
C SER A 187 -30.86 24.47 10.32
N ALA A 188 -30.41 23.37 10.94
CA ALA A 188 -31.07 22.75 12.09
C ALA A 188 -30.67 23.37 13.45
N ALA A 189 -29.64 24.22 13.50
CA ALA A 189 -29.25 24.91 14.73
C ALA A 189 -30.30 25.96 15.11
N PRO A 190 -30.78 26.01 16.38
CA PRO A 190 -31.73 27.03 16.78
C PRO A 190 -31.13 28.42 16.54
N ALA A 191 -31.90 29.28 15.88
CA ALA A 191 -31.51 30.67 15.63
C ALA A 191 -31.01 31.27 16.94
N ALA A 192 -29.72 31.64 16.98
CA ALA A 192 -29.11 32.25 18.14
C ALA A 192 -30.03 33.38 18.61
N ALA A 193 -30.54 33.24 19.83
CA ALA A 193 -31.42 34.20 20.45
C ALA A 193 -30.79 35.59 20.30
N ALA A 194 -31.55 36.52 19.70
CA ALA A 194 -31.17 37.92 19.59
C ALA A 194 -30.64 38.40 20.95
N PRO A 195 -29.57 39.23 20.98
CA PRO A 195 -29.03 39.71 22.24
C PRO A 195 -30.15 40.45 22.98
N ALA A 196 -30.57 39.88 24.12
CA ALA A 196 -31.54 40.51 24.99
C ALA A 196 -30.99 41.89 25.36
N THR A 197 -31.79 42.91 25.10
CA THR A 197 -31.52 44.31 25.44
C THR A 197 -31.09 44.38 26.91
N PRO A 198 -30.06 45.17 27.28
CA PRO A 198 -29.64 45.25 28.68
C PRO A 198 -30.73 45.97 29.48
N GLY A 199 -31.61 45.19 30.11
CA GLY A 199 -32.57 45.67 31.09
C GLY A 199 -31.84 46.14 32.34
N ASN A 200 -32.02 47.42 32.63
CA ASN A 200 -31.48 48.16 33.78
C ASN A 200 -31.67 47.38 35.10
N ARG A 201 -30.60 46.80 35.66
CA ARG A 201 -30.61 46.18 37.00
C ARG A 201 -29.86 47.07 37.98
N GLY A 202 -30.62 47.62 38.93
CA GLY A 202 -30.11 48.49 40.00
C GLY A 202 -29.14 47.80 40.97
N PRO A 203 -28.45 48.59 41.83
CA PRO A 203 -27.25 48.19 42.55
C PRO A 203 -27.43 47.18 43.70
N LEU A 204 -28.62 46.59 43.90
CA LEU A 204 -28.89 45.67 45.02
C LEU A 204 -28.87 44.18 44.65
N ALA A 205 -28.64 43.81 43.39
CA ALA A 205 -28.57 42.39 42.97
C ALA A 205 -27.18 41.74 43.15
N ARG A 206 -26.21 42.42 43.79
CA ARG A 206 -24.84 41.91 43.98
C ARG A 206 -24.56 41.22 45.31
N LEU A 207 -25.57 40.95 46.14
CA LEU A 207 -25.39 40.40 47.49
C LEU A 207 -25.92 38.96 47.69
N GLY A 208 -25.87 38.12 46.65
CA GLY A 208 -26.40 36.74 46.70
C GLY A 208 -25.41 35.62 46.33
N SER A 209 -24.17 35.91 45.95
CA SER A 209 -23.28 34.90 45.33
C SER A 209 -22.13 34.39 46.21
N MET A 210 -22.29 34.34 47.53
CA MET A 210 -21.23 33.86 48.44
C MET A 210 -21.56 32.61 49.28
N LEU A 211 -22.68 31.92 49.04
CA LEU A 211 -23.00 30.68 49.74
C LEU A 211 -23.59 29.63 48.78
N GLY A 212 -22.79 28.59 48.56
CA GLY A 212 -23.10 27.22 48.13
C GLY A 212 -24.42 26.91 47.40
N ALA A 213 -24.28 26.58 46.11
CA ALA A 213 -24.89 25.44 45.41
C ALA A 213 -24.81 25.73 43.90
N GLY A 214 -23.68 25.41 43.28
CA GLY A 214 -23.64 25.31 41.83
C GLY A 214 -24.55 24.14 41.41
N PRO A 215 -25.39 24.28 40.37
CA PRO A 215 -26.06 23.11 39.83
C PRO A 215 -24.95 22.16 39.40
N SER A 216 -25.05 20.92 39.87
CA SER A 216 -24.26 19.81 39.36
C SER A 216 -24.31 19.91 37.83
N ALA A 217 -23.14 20.18 37.23
CA ALA A 217 -22.95 19.94 35.82
C ALA A 217 -23.06 18.41 35.66
N GLU A 218 -24.29 17.92 35.55
CA GLU A 218 -24.57 16.73 34.78
C GLU A 218 -23.93 17.00 33.43
N VAL A 219 -22.78 16.37 33.22
CA VAL A 219 -22.19 16.17 31.91
C VAL A 219 -23.18 15.27 31.18
N ALA A 220 -24.25 15.88 30.66
CA ALA A 220 -25.00 15.31 29.57
C ALA A 220 -24.03 15.34 28.38
N GLU A 221 -23.34 14.22 28.17
CA GLU A 221 -22.86 13.87 26.83
C GLU A 221 -24.09 13.91 25.93
N ALA A 222 -24.32 15.07 25.31
CA ALA A 222 -25.31 15.21 24.27
C ALA A 222 -24.89 14.24 23.16
N GLU A 223 -25.59 13.10 23.07
CA GLU A 223 -25.45 12.18 21.95
C GLU A 223 -25.56 13.02 20.67
N ALA A 224 -24.45 13.10 19.93
CA ALA A 224 -24.42 13.84 18.69
C ALA A 224 -25.54 13.30 17.79
N SER A 225 -26.41 14.17 17.27
CA SER A 225 -27.44 13.80 16.31
C SER A 225 -26.87 12.82 15.28
N PRO A 226 -27.63 11.77 14.87
CA PRO A 226 -27.15 10.79 13.89
C PRO A 226 -26.50 11.44 12.65
N LEU A 227 -27.03 12.60 12.21
CA LEU A 227 -26.47 13.38 11.11
C LEU A 227 -25.05 13.92 11.41
N VAL A 228 -24.80 14.39 12.63
CA VAL A 228 -23.47 14.87 13.08
C VAL A 228 -22.50 13.70 13.20
N ALA A 229 -22.96 12.54 13.71
CA ALA A 229 -22.16 11.33 13.79
C ALA A 229 -21.77 10.83 12.38
N ASP A 230 -22.72 10.72 11.47
CA ASP A 230 -22.50 10.34 10.07
C ASP A 230 -21.56 11.32 9.34
N ARG A 231 -21.74 12.63 9.56
CA ARG A 231 -20.87 13.67 9.01
C ARG A 231 -19.42 13.47 9.47
N ASN A 232 -19.22 13.15 10.75
CA ASN A 232 -17.89 12.92 11.30
C ASN A 232 -17.26 11.62 10.76
N ILE A 233 -18.05 10.57 10.55
CA ILE A 233 -17.58 9.33 9.90
C ILE A 233 -17.13 9.62 8.47
N LEU A 234 -17.97 10.30 7.68
CA LEU A 234 -17.65 10.66 6.30
C LEU A 234 -16.43 11.58 6.22
N GLN A 235 -16.33 12.58 7.10
CA GLN A 235 -15.20 13.53 7.12
C GLN A 235 -13.88 12.78 7.34
N LYS A 236 -13.83 11.89 8.34
CA LYS A 236 -12.65 11.07 8.62
C LYS A 236 -12.25 10.22 7.42
N ALA A 237 -13.22 9.56 6.77
CA ALA A 237 -12.96 8.73 5.60
C ALA A 237 -12.47 9.54 4.39
N VAL A 238 -13.06 10.70 4.12
CA VAL A 238 -12.63 11.60 3.04
C VAL A 238 -11.23 12.13 3.28
N ASP A 239 -10.93 12.60 4.48
CA ASP A 239 -9.62 13.16 4.82
C ASP A 239 -8.53 12.09 4.76
N ARG A 240 -8.78 10.92 5.36
CA ARG A 240 -7.85 9.80 5.36
C ARG A 240 -7.64 9.22 3.97
N LEU A 241 -8.69 9.05 3.17
CA LEU A 241 -8.54 8.60 1.78
C LEU A 241 -7.77 9.62 0.93
N ALA A 242 -8.03 10.92 1.11
CA ALA A 242 -7.31 11.96 0.36
C ALA A 242 -5.81 11.92 0.66
N PHE A 243 -5.45 11.77 1.93
CA PHE A 243 -4.06 11.61 2.36
C PHE A 243 -3.46 10.30 1.85
N ASN A 244 -4.09 9.16 2.14
CA ASN A 244 -3.58 7.84 1.82
C ASN A 244 -3.46 7.59 0.31
N ASN A 245 -4.31 8.24 -0.51
CA ASN A 245 -4.20 8.15 -1.96
C ASN A 245 -2.86 8.69 -2.50
N VAL A 246 -2.25 9.63 -1.79
CA VAL A 246 -0.94 10.20 -2.10
C VAL A 246 0.17 9.45 -1.36
N ALA A 247 -0.04 9.19 -0.06
CA ALA A 247 0.96 8.57 0.82
C ALA A 247 1.37 7.16 0.37
N VAL A 248 0.43 6.34 -0.13
CA VAL A 248 0.77 4.97 -0.57
C VAL A 248 1.76 4.96 -1.74
N GLU A 249 1.66 5.94 -2.64
CA GLU A 249 2.57 6.05 -3.78
C GLU A 249 3.97 6.41 -3.31
N ARG A 250 4.09 7.33 -2.34
CA ARG A 250 5.37 7.68 -1.72
C ARG A 250 5.95 6.51 -0.91
N ALA A 251 5.11 5.71 -0.26
CA ALA A 251 5.53 4.50 0.44
C ALA A 251 6.10 3.44 -0.53
N LYS A 252 5.42 3.19 -1.65
CA LYS A 252 5.89 2.29 -2.73
C LYS A 252 7.23 2.74 -3.31
N LEU A 253 7.41 4.04 -3.57
CA LEU A 253 8.70 4.58 -4.01
C LEU A 253 9.79 4.45 -2.94
N SER A 254 9.44 4.65 -1.66
CA SER A 254 10.38 4.44 -0.55
C SER A 254 10.82 2.99 -0.43
N GLN A 255 9.93 2.03 -0.72
CA GLN A 255 10.25 0.61 -0.81
C GLN A 255 11.12 0.31 -2.03
N HIS A 256 10.76 0.83 -3.20
CA HIS A 256 11.47 0.61 -4.45
C HIS A 256 12.89 1.24 -4.44
N ALA A 257 13.13 2.28 -3.64
CA ALA A 257 14.48 2.83 -3.43
C ALA A 257 15.48 1.82 -2.83
N TYR A 258 15.03 0.68 -2.31
CA TYR A 258 15.90 -0.44 -1.90
C TYR A 258 16.26 -1.39 -3.04
N GLN A 259 15.54 -1.34 -4.16
CA GLN A 259 15.55 -2.34 -5.23
C GLN A 259 16.50 -1.98 -6.37
N PHE A 260 17.63 -1.33 -6.07
CA PHE A 260 18.65 -1.07 -7.09
C PHE A 260 20.07 -1.23 -6.59
N THR A 261 20.90 -1.68 -7.51
CA THR A 261 22.36 -1.58 -7.43
C THR A 261 22.85 -0.72 -8.57
N SER A 262 24.03 -0.12 -8.43
CA SER A 262 24.57 0.72 -9.49
C SER A 262 25.94 0.20 -9.92
N THR A 263 26.15 0.16 -11.23
CA THR A 263 27.46 -0.05 -11.84
C THR A 263 27.92 1.25 -12.48
N LEU A 264 29.23 1.44 -12.56
CA LEU A 264 29.81 2.49 -13.40
C LEU A 264 30.02 1.92 -14.80
N ASP A 265 29.53 2.62 -15.80
CA ASP A 265 29.92 2.34 -17.17
C ASP A 265 31.39 2.80 -17.41
N PRO A 266 32.01 2.43 -18.54
CA PRO A 266 33.37 2.86 -18.87
C PRO A 266 33.55 4.38 -19.00
N SER A 267 32.46 5.15 -19.13
CA SER A 267 32.47 6.63 -19.22
C SER A 267 32.30 7.32 -17.84
N GLY A 268 32.07 6.55 -16.78
CA GLY A 268 31.88 7.04 -15.42
C GLY A 268 30.43 7.39 -15.07
N VAL A 269 29.46 7.01 -15.92
CA VAL A 269 28.03 7.17 -15.68
C VAL A 269 27.52 6.06 -14.76
N VAL A 270 26.73 6.46 -13.76
CA VAL A 270 26.07 5.53 -12.83
C VAL A 270 24.85 4.93 -13.52
N LEU A 271 24.89 3.62 -13.79
CA LEU A 271 23.78 2.86 -14.38
C LEU A 271 23.09 2.03 -13.29
N PRO A 272 21.81 2.30 -12.98
CA PRO A 272 21.04 1.46 -12.07
C PRO A 272 20.67 0.14 -12.74
N THR A 273 20.81 -0.95 -12.00
CA THR A 273 20.13 -2.22 -12.26
C THR A 273 19.08 -2.41 -11.17
N PHE A 274 17.82 -2.33 -11.54
CA PHE A 274 16.71 -2.56 -10.63
C PHE A 274 16.44 -4.06 -10.50
N THR A 275 16.20 -4.54 -9.27
CA THR A 275 15.84 -5.94 -8.97
C THR A 275 14.33 -6.17 -9.10
N GLU A 276 13.55 -5.11 -9.07
CA GLU A 276 12.09 -5.10 -9.22
C GLU A 276 11.69 -4.06 -10.27
N GLU A 277 10.50 -4.19 -10.86
CA GLU A 277 9.99 -3.18 -11.77
C GLU A 277 9.66 -1.87 -11.03
N VAL A 278 9.84 -0.74 -11.73
CA VAL A 278 9.42 0.56 -11.21
C VAL A 278 7.90 0.54 -11.00
N PRO A 279 7.39 1.04 -9.85
CA PRO A 279 5.95 1.01 -9.57
C PRO A 279 5.10 1.61 -10.69
N GLU A 280 3.96 0.97 -11.00
CA GLU A 280 3.07 1.40 -12.09
C GLU A 280 2.73 2.90 -12.04
N GLY A 281 2.94 3.58 -13.17
CA GLY A 281 2.70 5.01 -13.31
C GLY A 281 3.87 5.91 -12.94
N TRP A 282 5.00 5.32 -12.56
CA TRP A 282 6.25 6.03 -12.28
C TRP A 282 7.33 5.69 -13.30
N GLU A 283 8.18 6.69 -13.59
CA GLU A 283 9.42 6.53 -14.34
C GLU A 283 10.60 6.87 -13.43
N ALA A 284 11.62 6.01 -13.37
CA ALA A 284 12.87 6.31 -12.66
C ALA A 284 13.79 7.16 -13.54
N LEU A 285 14.00 8.42 -13.17
CA LEU A 285 14.78 9.37 -13.95
C LEU A 285 16.28 9.31 -13.66
N GLN A 286 16.63 9.17 -12.37
CA GLN A 286 18.01 9.23 -11.92
C GLN A 286 18.19 8.50 -10.59
N VAL A 287 19.37 7.90 -10.37
CA VAL A 287 19.77 7.36 -9.08
C VAL A 287 21.08 7.98 -8.59
N TRP A 288 21.26 7.96 -7.27
CA TRP A 288 22.52 8.23 -6.59
C TRP A 288 22.85 7.03 -5.72
N ASP A 289 24.10 6.57 -5.74
CA ASP A 289 24.57 5.42 -4.95
C ASP A 289 26.05 5.61 -4.59
N ASP A 290 26.30 6.17 -3.41
CA ASP A 290 27.63 6.33 -2.85
C ASP A 290 27.88 5.25 -1.80
N LYS A 291 28.57 4.20 -2.24
CA LYS A 291 28.95 3.07 -1.38
C LYS A 291 29.87 3.48 -0.22
N LYS A 292 30.58 4.60 -0.30
CA LYS A 292 31.52 5.05 0.75
C LYS A 292 30.80 5.67 1.94
N THR A 293 29.65 6.31 1.69
CA THR A 293 28.87 6.97 2.73
C THR A 293 27.58 6.23 3.07
N GLY A 294 27.21 5.24 2.25
CA GLY A 294 25.92 4.55 2.33
C GLY A 294 24.76 5.36 1.73
N PHE A 295 25.02 6.54 1.16
CA PHE A 295 23.99 7.37 0.55
C PHE A 295 23.43 6.72 -0.71
N ALA A 296 22.11 6.52 -0.74
CA ALA A 296 21.43 6.16 -1.97
C ALA A 296 20.05 6.80 -2.06
N ALA A 297 19.68 7.21 -3.28
CA ALA A 297 18.41 7.83 -3.58
C ALA A 297 18.03 7.58 -5.04
N ALA A 298 16.73 7.70 -5.34
CA ALA A 298 16.20 7.63 -6.69
C ALA A 298 15.16 8.72 -6.91
N LEU A 299 15.21 9.37 -8.07
CA LEU A 299 14.25 10.38 -8.51
C LEU A 299 13.25 9.74 -9.46
N TYR A 300 11.97 9.94 -9.18
CA TYR A 300 10.87 9.43 -9.99
C TYR A 300 10.02 10.57 -10.56
N ASP A 301 9.38 10.31 -11.70
CA ASP A 301 8.37 11.17 -12.32
C ASP A 301 7.03 10.44 -12.40
N SER A 302 5.94 11.10 -12.01
CA SER A 302 4.60 10.56 -12.12
C SER A 302 4.00 10.85 -13.50
N ASN A 303 3.29 9.88 -14.07
CA ASN A 303 2.46 10.07 -15.27
C ASN A 303 0.94 10.07 -14.99
N PHE A 304 0.53 9.93 -13.72
CA PHE A 304 -0.87 9.81 -13.32
C PHE A 304 -1.34 10.93 -12.39
N GLU A 305 -0.43 11.57 -11.67
CA GLU A 305 -0.74 12.74 -10.85
C GLU A 305 -0.86 14.00 -11.72
N GLN A 306 -1.80 14.89 -11.38
CA GLN A 306 -1.98 16.16 -12.07
C GLN A 306 -1.89 17.32 -11.06
N PRO A 307 -0.90 18.22 -11.18
CA PRO A 307 0.24 18.16 -12.12
C PRO A 307 1.17 16.97 -11.82
N ASN A 308 1.94 16.52 -12.82
CA ASN A 308 2.94 15.47 -12.64
C ASN A 308 3.90 15.87 -11.51
N ARG A 309 4.06 14.97 -10.53
CA ARG A 309 4.96 15.19 -9.39
C ARG A 309 6.27 14.47 -9.60
N LYS A 310 7.34 15.13 -9.18
CA LYS A 310 8.66 14.51 -9.05
C LYS A 310 8.87 14.09 -7.61
N VAL A 311 9.35 12.88 -7.38
CA VAL A 311 9.56 12.36 -6.02
C VAL A 311 10.98 11.87 -5.87
N LEU A 312 11.73 12.49 -4.95
CA LEU A 312 13.05 12.02 -4.54
C LEU A 312 12.90 11.05 -3.36
N ALA A 313 13.10 9.76 -3.61
CA ALA A 313 13.06 8.72 -2.60
C ALA A 313 14.46 8.40 -2.07
N PHE A 314 14.63 8.41 -0.76
CA PHE A 314 15.89 8.08 -0.10
C PHE A 314 15.84 6.65 0.47
N ARG A 315 16.89 5.87 0.18
CA ARG A 315 17.08 4.53 0.75
C ARG A 315 17.57 4.66 2.19
N GLY A 316 16.98 3.90 3.11
CA GLY A 316 17.54 3.71 4.46
C GLY A 316 18.58 2.60 4.51
N THR A 317 18.92 2.14 5.72
CA THR A 317 19.78 0.96 5.93
C THR A 317 19.01 -0.31 5.53
N ASN A 318 19.73 -1.33 5.07
CA ASN A 318 19.16 -2.57 4.53
C ASN A 318 18.24 -3.28 5.57
N PRO A 319 16.98 -3.63 5.23
CA PRO A 319 16.02 -4.25 6.15
C PRO A 319 16.43 -5.62 6.72
N THR A 320 17.35 -6.35 6.08
CA THR A 320 17.79 -7.70 6.52
C THR A 320 18.60 -7.70 7.81
N GLU A 321 19.05 -6.53 8.26
CA GLU A 321 19.93 -6.37 9.42
C GLU A 321 19.22 -5.58 10.51
N TRP A 322 18.08 -6.09 11.00
CA TRP A 322 17.25 -5.43 12.01
C TRP A 322 18.04 -4.97 13.26
N GLY A 323 19.04 -5.75 13.69
CA GLY A 323 19.95 -5.38 14.77
C GLY A 323 20.84 -4.19 14.42
N ASP A 324 21.35 -4.14 13.20
CA ASP A 324 22.23 -3.09 12.70
C ASP A 324 21.45 -1.80 12.41
N ILE A 325 20.20 -1.88 11.94
CA ILE A 325 19.32 -0.69 11.81
C ILE A 325 19.25 0.08 13.13
N LYS A 326 19.10 -0.61 14.27
CA LYS A 326 19.00 0.03 15.58
C LYS A 326 20.33 0.62 16.03
N ALA A 327 21.44 -0.08 15.77
CA ALA A 327 22.79 0.37 16.09
C ALA A 327 23.23 1.55 15.21
N ASP A 328 23.06 1.44 13.89
CA ASP A 328 23.34 2.46 12.88
C ASP A 328 22.49 3.69 13.08
N LEU A 329 21.19 3.52 13.38
CA LEU A 329 20.33 4.64 13.71
C LEU A 329 20.84 5.32 14.98
N THR A 330 21.15 4.57 16.05
CA THR A 330 21.68 5.15 17.29
C THR A 330 23.01 5.88 17.09
N GLN A 331 23.89 5.38 16.22
CA GLN A 331 25.13 6.06 15.82
C GLN A 331 24.87 7.31 14.95
N ALA A 332 23.91 7.25 14.03
CA ALA A 332 23.54 8.33 13.12
C ALA A 332 22.73 9.45 13.80
N LEU A 333 22.00 9.15 14.88
CA LEU A 333 21.10 10.08 15.58
C LEU A 333 21.83 11.22 16.34
N GLY A 334 23.15 11.10 16.54
CA GLY A 334 23.96 12.09 17.27
C GLY A 334 24.97 12.89 16.44
N ILE A 335 25.26 12.50 15.20
CA ILE A 335 26.32 13.09 14.37
C ILE A 335 25.77 13.41 12.97
N PRO A 336 25.90 14.66 12.46
CA PRO A 336 25.64 14.95 11.05
C PRO A 336 26.48 14.02 10.18
N THR A 337 25.87 13.03 9.54
CA THR A 337 26.59 12.10 8.68
C THR A 337 26.77 12.72 7.29
N LYS A 338 27.79 12.26 6.55
CA LYS A 338 27.98 12.66 5.14
C LYS A 338 26.74 12.37 4.29
N GLN A 339 25.99 11.33 4.63
CA GLN A 339 24.75 10.94 3.98
C GLN A 339 23.64 12.00 4.09
N TYR A 340 23.43 12.62 5.27
CA TYR A 340 22.49 13.74 5.44
C TYR A 340 22.89 14.94 4.59
N GLN A 341 24.18 15.26 4.54
CA GLN A 341 24.68 16.37 3.73
C GLN A 341 24.49 16.11 2.23
N GLN A 342 24.71 14.88 1.77
CA GLN A 342 24.47 14.47 0.38
C GLN A 342 22.98 14.56 0.03
N ALA A 343 22.11 14.04 0.90
CA ALA A 343 20.66 14.10 0.73
C ALA A 343 20.16 15.54 0.53
N ILE A 344 20.59 16.45 1.42
CA ILE A 344 20.21 17.86 1.37
C ILE A 344 20.75 18.54 0.11
N LYS A 345 22.01 18.27 -0.28
CA LYS A 345 22.59 18.87 -1.50
C LYS A 345 21.88 18.42 -2.77
N VAL A 346 21.61 17.12 -2.92
CA VAL A 346 20.84 16.58 -4.05
C VAL A 346 19.46 17.24 -4.09
N ALA A 347 18.78 17.28 -2.95
CA ALA A 347 17.48 17.93 -2.82
C ALA A 347 17.49 19.41 -3.21
N GLN A 348 18.50 20.19 -2.80
CA GLN A 348 18.65 21.59 -3.19
C GLN A 348 18.86 21.74 -4.70
N THR A 349 19.72 20.90 -5.31
CA THR A 349 19.94 20.89 -6.76
C THR A 349 18.64 20.58 -7.50
N LEU A 350 17.90 19.55 -7.09
CA LEU A 350 16.64 19.20 -7.72
C LEU A 350 15.56 20.27 -7.50
N LYS A 351 15.52 20.92 -6.34
CA LYS A 351 14.61 22.04 -6.07
C LYS A 351 14.94 23.26 -6.93
N GLN A 352 16.21 23.52 -7.23
CA GLN A 352 16.59 24.57 -8.18
C GLN A 352 16.21 24.19 -9.62
N GLN A 353 16.40 22.93 -10.00
CA GLN A 353 16.13 22.44 -11.35
C GLN A 353 14.63 22.34 -11.66
N TYR A 354 13.83 21.89 -10.70
CA TYR A 354 12.41 21.58 -10.90
C TYR A 354 11.46 22.48 -10.09
N GLY A 355 11.95 23.18 -9.07
CA GLY A 355 11.14 24.00 -8.17
C GLY A 355 11.10 25.49 -8.49
N ALA A 356 11.77 25.96 -9.56
CA ALA A 356 11.78 27.35 -10.01
C ALA A 356 10.67 27.67 -11.02
N GLY A 357 9.49 27.07 -10.88
CA GLY A 357 8.28 27.49 -11.60
C GLY A 357 7.76 28.82 -11.05
N LEU A 358 8.33 29.93 -11.55
CA LEU A 358 7.76 31.27 -11.41
C LEU A 358 6.36 31.30 -12.04
N ASP A 359 5.40 31.72 -11.23
CA ASP A 359 4.15 32.40 -11.57
C ASP A 359 3.21 31.79 -12.63
N ILE A 360 2.00 31.45 -12.16
CA ILE A 360 0.77 31.24 -12.94
C ILE A 360 0.75 29.92 -13.75
N VAL A 361 0.65 28.79 -13.04
CA VAL A 361 -0.09 27.53 -13.36
C VAL A 361 0.56 26.37 -12.57
N GLN A 362 -0.13 25.90 -11.51
CA GLN A 362 0.00 24.61 -10.83
C GLN A 362 1.36 23.87 -10.87
N ASP A 363 2.28 24.29 -9.97
CA ASP A 363 3.11 23.48 -9.07
C ASP A 363 3.46 22.02 -9.47
N ALA A 364 4.28 21.84 -10.51
CA ALA A 364 5.05 20.60 -10.74
C ALA A 364 6.13 20.44 -9.65
N GLY A 365 5.68 20.26 -8.40
CA GLY A 365 6.53 20.29 -7.22
C GLY A 365 7.33 19.01 -7.01
N LEU A 366 8.52 19.19 -6.42
CA LEU A 366 9.35 18.12 -5.88
C LEU A 366 8.80 17.70 -4.51
N ASP A 367 8.50 16.43 -4.35
CA ASP A 367 8.28 15.77 -3.07
C ASP A 367 9.50 14.96 -2.66
N MET A 368 9.59 14.67 -1.37
CA MET A 368 10.64 13.86 -0.79
C MET A 368 10.02 12.71 -0.02
N THR A 369 10.64 11.54 -0.11
CA THR A 369 10.13 10.38 0.60
C THR A 369 11.23 9.46 1.11
N GLY A 370 10.94 8.70 2.16
CA GLY A 370 11.84 7.66 2.62
C GLY A 370 11.31 6.89 3.82
N HIS A 371 11.90 5.71 4.02
CA HIS A 371 11.61 4.81 5.14
C HIS A 371 12.79 4.73 6.11
N SER A 372 12.53 4.56 7.42
CA SER A 372 13.58 4.37 8.44
C SER A 372 14.62 5.51 8.41
N LEU A 373 15.91 5.21 8.26
CA LEU A 373 16.97 6.21 8.06
C LEU A 373 16.71 7.10 6.83
N GLY A 374 16.22 6.53 5.72
CA GLY A 374 15.83 7.27 4.52
C GLY A 374 14.71 8.28 4.80
N GLY A 375 13.81 7.98 5.73
CA GLY A 375 12.79 8.91 6.22
C GLY A 375 13.39 10.11 6.95
N GLY A 376 14.47 9.90 7.72
CA GLY A 376 15.24 10.99 8.34
C GLY A 376 15.94 11.88 7.32
N LEU A 377 16.52 11.29 6.27
CA LEU A 377 17.11 12.02 5.14
C LEU A 377 16.05 12.86 4.41
N ALA A 378 14.88 12.27 4.15
CA ALA A 378 13.74 12.96 3.53
C ALA A 378 13.24 14.13 4.40
N ALA A 379 13.13 13.94 5.72
CA ALA A 379 12.76 14.99 6.66
C ALA A 379 13.77 16.14 6.65
N ALA A 380 15.08 15.84 6.65
CA ALA A 380 16.13 16.85 6.62
C ALA A 380 16.12 17.65 5.31
N ALA A 381 16.03 16.94 4.18
CA ALA A 381 15.95 17.55 2.86
C ALA A 381 14.70 18.43 2.71
N SER A 382 13.55 17.97 3.20
CA SER A 382 12.29 18.72 3.17
C SER A 382 12.40 19.99 4.00
N THR A 383 12.94 19.85 5.22
CA THR A 383 13.16 20.97 6.13
C THR A 383 14.04 22.06 5.51
N VAL A 384 15.11 21.68 4.80
CA VAL A 384 16.05 22.65 4.21
C VAL A 384 15.49 23.29 2.94
N THR A 385 14.76 22.53 2.13
CA THR A 385 14.30 23.01 0.80
C THR A 385 12.90 23.62 0.81
N GLY A 386 12.10 23.37 1.86
CA GLY A 386 10.68 23.71 1.89
C GLY A 386 9.81 22.79 1.02
N ALA A 387 10.37 21.73 0.43
CA ALA A 387 9.62 20.74 -0.32
C ALA A 387 8.75 19.87 0.61
N LYS A 388 7.65 19.32 0.07
CA LYS A 388 6.77 18.43 0.82
C LYS A 388 7.51 17.10 1.10
N GLY A 389 7.40 16.61 2.32
CA GLY A 389 8.02 15.34 2.75
C GLY A 389 6.99 14.31 3.17
N TYR A 390 7.22 13.05 2.82
CA TYR A 390 6.48 11.88 3.31
C TYR A 390 7.47 10.91 3.94
N THR A 391 7.33 10.64 5.23
CA THR A 391 8.28 9.78 5.94
C THR A 391 7.55 8.59 6.53
N PHE A 392 8.13 7.40 6.39
CA PHE A 392 7.50 6.16 6.82
C PHE A 392 8.35 5.49 7.89
N ASN A 393 7.79 5.25 9.08
CA ASN A 393 8.50 4.60 10.18
C ASN A 393 9.90 5.21 10.40
N ALA A 394 9.93 6.54 10.40
CA ALA A 394 11.16 7.28 10.13
C ALA A 394 12.02 7.52 11.37
N ALA A 395 13.32 7.67 11.11
CA ALA A 395 14.30 8.20 12.03
C ALA A 395 13.95 9.62 12.51
N GLY A 396 14.33 9.94 13.75
CA GLY A 396 14.27 11.31 14.25
C GLY A 396 15.25 12.25 13.56
N LEU A 397 14.86 13.52 13.39
CA LEU A 397 15.74 14.56 12.82
C LEU A 397 16.40 15.39 13.93
N HIS A 398 17.73 15.35 13.99
CA HIS A 398 18.50 16.20 14.91
C HIS A 398 18.73 17.60 14.33
N PRO A 399 18.57 18.71 15.10
CA PRO A 399 18.83 20.07 14.61
C PRO A 399 20.23 20.28 14.01
N ASN A 400 21.24 19.58 14.52
CA ASN A 400 22.61 19.67 14.00
C ASN A 400 22.75 19.15 12.56
N SER A 401 21.81 18.34 12.06
CA SER A 401 21.84 17.85 10.68
C SER A 401 21.47 18.93 9.67
N VAL A 402 20.66 19.91 10.07
CA VAL A 402 20.18 21.00 9.19
C VAL A 402 20.81 22.36 9.51
N LYS A 403 21.38 22.52 10.71
CA LYS A 403 22.08 23.76 11.13
C LYS A 403 23.18 24.22 10.15
N PRO A 404 24.05 23.35 9.59
CA PRO A 404 25.04 23.75 8.60
C PRO A 404 24.46 24.33 7.31
N PHE A 405 23.16 24.09 7.06
CA PHE A 405 22.42 24.60 5.91
C PHE A 405 21.59 25.86 6.26
N GLY A 406 21.88 26.50 7.39
CA GLY A 406 21.24 27.76 7.80
C GLY A 406 19.87 27.60 8.47
N ILE A 407 19.41 26.37 8.73
CA ILE A 407 18.13 26.13 9.38
C ILE A 407 18.28 26.24 10.90
N THR A 408 17.54 27.19 11.50
CA THR A 408 17.42 27.33 12.96
C THR A 408 16.45 26.31 13.54
N LYS A 409 16.45 26.13 14.87
CA LYS A 409 15.46 25.25 15.53
C LYS A 409 14.03 25.76 15.31
N GLU A 410 13.86 27.07 15.26
CA GLU A 410 12.58 27.75 15.01
C GLU A 410 12.10 27.49 13.58
N ALA A 411 12.98 27.63 12.58
CA ALA A 411 12.67 27.30 11.19
C ALA A 411 12.35 25.80 11.02
N MET A 412 13.11 24.93 11.69
CA MET A 412 12.84 23.49 11.69
C MET A 412 11.45 23.16 12.27
N ARG A 413 11.01 23.87 13.33
CA ARG A 413 9.65 23.73 13.89
C ARG A 413 8.59 24.27 12.96
N ALA A 414 8.81 25.44 12.36
CA ALA A 414 7.89 26.03 11.39
C ALA A 414 7.66 25.12 10.18
N ASN A 415 8.71 24.40 9.75
CA ASN A 415 8.65 23.48 8.63
C ASN A 415 8.04 22.11 8.98
N GLN A 416 7.64 21.83 10.23
CA GLN A 416 7.06 20.53 10.56
C GLN A 416 5.77 20.23 9.76
N GLY A 417 4.96 21.24 9.46
CA GLY A 417 3.71 21.04 8.71
C GLY A 417 3.89 20.58 7.25
N ILE A 418 5.10 20.73 6.68
CA ILE A 418 5.37 20.29 5.30
C ILE A 418 5.73 18.80 5.23
N ILE A 419 5.98 18.16 6.38
CA ILE A 419 6.36 16.75 6.47
C ILE A 419 5.17 15.97 7.04
N ASP A 420 4.72 14.96 6.32
CA ASP A 420 3.77 13.97 6.84
C ASP A 420 4.55 12.74 7.30
N ASN A 421 4.38 12.40 8.58
CA ASN A 421 5.09 11.30 9.22
C ASN A 421 4.12 10.16 9.49
N VAL A 422 4.15 9.15 8.62
CA VAL A 422 3.32 7.95 8.71
C VAL A 422 4.07 6.87 9.48
N TYR A 423 3.47 6.33 10.52
CA TYR A 423 4.14 5.30 11.31
C TYR A 423 3.18 4.27 11.92
N SER A 424 3.72 3.08 12.18
CA SER A 424 3.02 2.05 12.95
C SER A 424 3.09 2.31 14.44
N ASN A 425 1.97 2.13 15.15
CA ASN A 425 1.93 2.22 16.62
C ASN A 425 2.78 1.12 17.31
N ARG A 426 3.08 0.03 16.59
CA ARG A 426 3.92 -1.09 17.04
C ARG A 426 5.37 -0.95 16.59
N ASP A 427 5.74 0.18 15.99
CA ASP A 427 7.12 0.39 15.56
C ASP A 427 8.09 0.55 16.74
N PRO A 428 9.09 -0.34 16.89
CA PRO A 428 10.06 -0.28 17.96
C PRO A 428 11.04 0.89 17.83
N LEU A 429 11.15 1.56 16.67
CA LEU A 429 11.83 2.85 16.56
C LEU A 429 11.05 3.95 17.29
N ASN A 430 9.73 3.95 17.22
CA ASN A 430 8.91 4.87 18.00
C ASN A 430 9.04 4.57 19.50
N GLY A 431 9.08 3.28 19.87
CA GLY A 431 9.37 2.83 21.22
C GLY A 431 10.73 3.34 21.73
N LEU A 432 11.78 3.22 20.93
CA LEU A 432 13.14 3.68 21.27
C LEU A 432 13.23 5.21 21.39
N GLN A 433 12.59 5.94 20.48
CA GLN A 433 12.50 7.41 20.51
C GLN A 433 11.72 7.92 21.73
N ASN A 434 10.71 7.16 22.18
CA ASN A 434 9.90 7.51 23.35
C ASN A 434 10.50 7.06 24.69
N HIS A 435 11.28 5.96 24.73
CA HIS A 435 11.87 5.41 25.98
C HIS A 435 13.19 6.07 26.40
N LEU A 436 13.93 6.73 25.50
CA LEU A 436 15.26 7.29 25.80
C LEU A 436 15.26 8.78 26.21
N GLY A 437 14.19 9.24 26.88
CA GLY A 437 14.22 10.45 27.73
C GLY A 437 14.71 11.75 27.08
N GLY A 438 14.52 11.95 25.77
CA GLY A 438 14.94 13.16 25.05
C GLY A 438 16.38 13.18 24.53
N LEU A 439 17.14 12.09 24.70
CA LEU A 439 18.48 11.91 24.11
C LEU A 439 18.42 11.57 22.60
N ILE A 440 17.30 11.01 22.13
CA ILE A 440 17.03 10.73 20.72
C ILE A 440 15.95 11.70 20.23
N PRO A 441 16.18 12.44 19.13
CA PRO A 441 15.15 13.31 18.55
C PRO A 441 13.96 12.47 18.06
N LYS A 442 12.75 13.01 18.21
CA LYS A 442 11.54 12.40 17.64
C LYS A 442 11.51 12.62 16.12
N SER A 443 10.85 11.72 15.40
CA SER A 443 10.44 12.00 14.01
C SER A 443 9.64 13.30 13.95
N ILE A 444 9.95 14.14 12.97
CA ILE A 444 9.29 15.43 12.78
C ILE A 444 8.22 15.30 11.70
N GLY A 445 7.17 16.12 11.81
CA GLY A 445 6.07 16.12 10.85
C GLY A 445 4.71 15.97 11.51
N THR A 446 3.66 16.15 10.72
CA THR A 446 2.28 15.83 11.08
C THR A 446 2.15 14.32 11.22
N PRO A 447 1.82 13.79 12.41
CA PRO A 447 1.79 12.35 12.64
C PRO A 447 0.53 11.70 12.04
N HIS A 448 0.70 10.57 11.35
CA HIS A 448 -0.36 9.70 10.84
C HIS A 448 -0.10 8.27 11.33
N VAL A 449 -0.97 7.76 12.21
CA VAL A 449 -0.77 6.47 12.88
C VAL A 449 -1.49 5.36 12.13
N LEU A 450 -0.77 4.29 11.82
CA LEU A 450 -1.33 3.05 11.27
C LEU A 450 -1.42 1.99 12.36
N ASP A 451 -2.64 1.58 12.71
CA ASP A 451 -2.86 0.61 13.79
C ASP A 451 -2.55 -0.85 13.39
N LYS A 452 -2.54 -1.13 12.09
CA LYS A 452 -2.39 -2.49 11.51
C LYS A 452 -1.11 -2.69 10.70
N ALA A 453 -0.15 -1.76 10.76
CA ALA A 453 1.09 -1.82 9.95
C ALA A 453 2.22 -2.69 10.55
N GLY A 454 1.98 -3.44 11.62
CA GLY A 454 2.99 -4.35 12.18
C GLY A 454 4.24 -3.64 12.73
N TYR A 455 5.39 -4.32 12.75
CA TYR A 455 6.54 -3.87 13.54
C TYR A 455 7.45 -2.83 12.88
N HIS A 456 7.71 -2.81 11.57
CA HIS A 456 8.60 -1.77 10.98
C HIS A 456 8.68 -1.71 9.45
N PRO A 457 8.57 -2.83 8.70
CA PRO A 457 9.02 -2.82 7.32
C PRO A 457 8.06 -1.98 6.45
N ILE A 458 8.63 -1.31 5.46
CA ILE A 458 7.89 -0.43 4.54
C ILE A 458 6.75 -1.17 3.83
N GLY A 459 6.90 -2.47 3.60
CA GLY A 459 5.86 -3.28 2.99
C GLY A 459 4.58 -3.38 3.81
N ALA A 460 4.72 -3.57 5.13
CA ALA A 460 3.57 -3.59 6.04
C ALA A 460 2.88 -2.23 6.14
N VAL A 461 3.64 -1.13 5.99
CA VAL A 461 3.10 0.23 5.88
C VAL A 461 2.29 0.41 4.59
N VAL A 462 2.83 -0.03 3.44
CA VAL A 462 2.11 0.00 2.15
C VAL A 462 0.78 -0.75 2.27
N ASN A 463 0.80 -1.98 2.79
CA ASN A 463 -0.40 -2.80 2.91
C ASN A 463 -1.44 -2.20 3.86
N ALA A 464 -1.00 -1.61 4.98
CA ALA A 464 -1.91 -0.95 5.91
C ALA A 464 -2.57 0.29 5.30
N ILE A 465 -1.81 1.09 4.55
CA ILE A 465 -2.37 2.26 3.83
C ILE A 465 -3.39 1.81 2.77
N GLU A 466 -3.09 0.76 1.99
CA GLU A 466 -4.05 0.21 1.02
C GLU A 466 -5.33 -0.30 1.70
N ALA A 467 -5.21 -1.02 2.82
CA ALA A 467 -6.36 -1.51 3.57
C ALA A 467 -7.25 -0.36 4.10
N GLU A 468 -6.65 0.73 4.59
CA GLU A 468 -7.41 1.93 4.99
C GLU A 468 -8.07 2.61 3.78
N LYS A 469 -7.39 2.68 2.63
CA LYS A 469 -7.96 3.22 1.39
C LYS A 469 -9.20 2.46 0.97
N ASP A 470 -9.19 1.13 1.06
CA ASP A 470 -10.33 0.30 0.68
C ASP A 470 -11.51 0.50 1.64
N ALA A 471 -11.25 0.51 2.95
CA ALA A 471 -12.26 0.80 3.97
C ALA A 471 -12.90 2.19 3.79
N ASP A 472 -12.09 3.22 3.51
CA ASP A 472 -12.58 4.58 3.30
C ASP A 472 -13.34 4.72 1.98
N THR A 473 -12.89 4.00 0.94
CA THR A 473 -13.60 3.97 -0.35
C THR A 473 -14.99 3.37 -0.18
N ALA A 474 -15.11 2.25 0.55
CA ALA A 474 -16.41 1.66 0.87
C ALA A 474 -17.28 2.62 1.70
N THR A 475 -16.69 3.30 2.69
CA THR A 475 -17.38 4.26 3.53
C THR A 475 -17.92 5.44 2.72
N ILE A 476 -17.10 6.09 1.89
CA ILE A 476 -17.53 7.23 1.07
C ILE A 476 -18.62 6.80 0.09
N ARG A 477 -18.46 5.64 -0.58
CA ARG A 477 -19.48 5.11 -1.47
C ARG A 477 -20.82 4.98 -0.77
N LYS A 478 -20.85 4.41 0.44
CA LYS A 478 -22.08 4.28 1.24
C LYS A 478 -22.83 5.61 1.40
N PHE A 479 -22.12 6.73 1.59
CA PHE A 479 -22.72 8.05 1.75
C PHE A 479 -23.07 8.75 0.43
N THR A 480 -22.38 8.41 -0.67
CA THR A 480 -22.56 9.08 -1.97
C THR A 480 -23.46 8.32 -2.95
N THR A 481 -23.72 7.02 -2.73
CA THR A 481 -24.60 6.20 -3.58
C THR A 481 -25.99 5.98 -3.00
N GLN A 482 -26.28 6.49 -1.80
CA GLN A 482 -27.65 6.53 -1.29
C GLN A 482 -28.40 7.71 -1.92
N PRO A 483 -29.60 7.49 -2.48
CA PRO A 483 -30.39 8.50 -3.19
C PRO A 483 -30.84 9.65 -2.31
#